data_AF-A0A2E6H304-F1
#
_entry.id   AF-A0A2E6H304-F1
#
_cell.length_a   1.000
_cell.length_b   1.000
_cell.length_c   1.000
_cell.angle_alpha   90.00
_cell.angle_beta   90.00
_cell.angle_gamma   90.00
#
_symmetry.space_group_name_H-M   'P 1'
#
loop_
_entity.id
_entity.type
_entity.pdbx_description
1 polymer ?
#
loop_
_entity_poly.entity_id
_entity_poly.type
_entity_poly.pdbx_seq_one_letter_code
_entity_poly.pdbx_strand_id
1 'polypeptide(L)'
;MNLFKILIHLPLSIQKLPYFLGLQMVRLIYVDLPIKIWPRNSYILGSLICTLSDLDLTFFATQKVEIYSKLWRYRLLKMFMPFLGEINFYHCDKVSKFLPYANSLEVGRDPILMERLNYSSTQDSSYEKIVFFLKVLESDRRNLKKIPAYRERKWKLHLEKLGWEMPKKLSLDTLTSLLNKKLQEQNLLGKVFLKTFFSLPSKEKIDLNRVYEECSRQGLIKDYILYYPFYWIGSSFYHDSFDHDLELLKDLSESEARLLAEQVRWELWGLFTQLEVTPDKATLLMHLENIKRLVAKIQIQELSKESLKSIQLLTSLVESTLENYRA
;
A
#
# COMPACT_ATOMS: atom_id res chain seq x y z
N MET A 1 -2.36 34.52 -1.59
CA MET A 1 -0.95 34.07 -1.66
C MET A 1 -0.90 32.63 -1.16
N ASN A 2 -0.37 31.69 -1.95
CA ASN A 2 -0.50 30.25 -1.66
C ASN A 2 0.46 29.88 -0.52
N LEU A 3 -0.01 29.85 0.74
CA LEU A 3 0.77 29.58 1.96
C LEU A 3 1.74 28.40 1.77
N PHE A 4 1.30 27.39 1.03
CA PHE A 4 2.08 26.26 0.56
C PHE A 4 3.45 26.63 -0.04
N LYS A 5 3.49 27.62 -0.95
CA LYS A 5 4.74 28.06 -1.62
C LYS A 5 5.74 28.65 -0.65
N ILE A 6 5.30 29.22 0.47
CA ILE A 6 6.20 29.75 1.50
C ILE A 6 6.68 28.59 2.37
N LEU A 7 5.75 27.76 2.84
CA LEU A 7 6.04 26.67 3.79
C LEU A 7 7.06 25.66 3.25
N ILE A 8 7.05 25.40 1.95
CA ILE A 8 7.96 24.42 1.33
C ILE A 8 9.41 24.86 1.27
N HIS A 9 9.66 26.18 1.31
CA HIS A 9 11.01 26.76 1.32
C HIS A 9 11.57 26.96 2.73
N LEU A 10 10.76 26.72 3.77
CA LEU A 10 11.23 26.80 5.15
C LEU A 10 12.23 25.66 5.44
N PRO A 11 13.17 25.85 6.38
CA PRO A 11 14.02 24.78 6.89
C PRO A 11 13.20 23.55 7.30
N LEU A 12 13.74 22.35 7.06
CA LEU A 12 13.04 21.08 7.32
C LEU A 12 12.62 20.94 8.80
N SER A 13 13.39 21.49 9.74
CA SER A 13 13.05 21.53 11.16
C SER A 13 11.72 22.26 11.42
N ILE A 14 11.50 23.39 10.74
CA ILE A 14 10.26 24.18 10.82
C ILE A 14 9.12 23.44 10.13
N GLN A 15 9.37 22.85 8.96
CA GLN A 15 8.37 22.04 8.25
C GLN A 15 7.88 20.83 9.06
N LYS A 16 8.76 20.23 9.89
CA LYS A 16 8.45 19.08 10.75
C LYS A 16 7.70 19.46 12.02
N LEU A 17 7.70 20.74 12.45
CA LEU A 17 7.13 21.15 13.73
C LEU A 17 5.64 20.80 13.89
N PRO A 18 4.74 21.08 12.92
CA PRO A 18 3.32 20.71 13.05
C PRO A 18 3.12 19.20 13.22
N TYR A 19 3.88 18.41 12.49
CA TYR A 19 3.84 16.94 12.55
C TYR A 19 4.38 16.40 13.87
N PHE A 20 5.45 17.01 14.40
CA PHE A 20 5.98 16.68 15.72
C PHE A 20 4.94 16.94 16.81
N LEU A 21 4.28 18.10 16.79
CA LEU A 21 3.21 18.44 17.73
C LEU A 21 2.04 17.44 17.61
N GLY A 22 1.62 17.12 16.38
CA GLY A 22 0.58 16.11 16.13
C GLY A 22 0.94 14.74 16.71
N LEU A 23 2.20 14.29 16.53
CA LEU A 23 2.69 13.05 17.11
C LEU A 23 2.64 13.07 18.66
N GLN A 24 3.06 14.16 19.30
CA GLN A 24 3.00 14.25 20.76
C GLN A 24 1.55 14.22 21.28
N MET A 25 0.64 14.89 20.57
CA MET A 25 -0.78 14.86 20.92
C MET A 25 -1.36 13.46 20.78
N VAL A 26 -1.03 12.72 19.70
CA VAL A 26 -1.44 11.32 19.55
C VAL A 26 -0.88 10.46 20.70
N ARG A 27 0.38 10.63 21.07
CA ARG A 27 0.98 9.90 22.21
C ARG A 27 0.26 10.21 23.53
N LEU A 28 -0.07 11.47 23.77
CA LEU A 28 -0.75 11.91 24.98
C LEU A 28 -2.15 11.29 25.11
N ILE A 29 -2.95 11.27 24.04
CA ILE A 29 -4.32 10.71 24.07
C ILE A 29 -4.35 9.18 24.17
N TYR A 30 -3.21 8.50 24.06
CA TYR A 30 -3.07 7.05 24.18
C TYR A 30 -2.08 6.64 25.27
N VAL A 31 -1.72 7.56 26.17
CA VAL A 31 -0.77 7.31 27.27
C VAL A 31 -1.26 6.24 28.26
N ASP A 32 -2.57 6.04 28.32
CA ASP A 32 -3.25 5.03 29.14
C ASP A 32 -3.17 3.61 28.56
N LEU A 33 -2.69 3.45 27.33
CA LEU A 33 -2.57 2.14 26.67
C LEU A 33 -1.11 1.67 26.65
N PRO A 34 -0.85 0.36 26.76
CA PRO A 34 0.51 -0.21 26.67
C PRO A 34 0.97 -0.30 25.20
N ILE A 35 0.93 0.81 24.49
CA ILE A 35 1.31 0.93 23.07
C ILE A 35 2.44 1.91 22.88
N LYS A 36 3.32 1.62 21.92
CA LYS A 36 4.36 2.52 21.45
C LYS A 36 3.89 3.13 20.13
N ILE A 37 4.04 4.44 20.00
CA ILE A 37 3.59 5.19 18.82
C ILE A 37 4.77 5.94 18.22
N TRP A 38 5.01 5.76 16.92
CA TRP A 38 6.05 6.49 16.18
C TRP A 38 5.60 6.82 14.75
N PRO A 39 6.20 7.82 14.11
CA PRO A 39 5.89 8.15 12.72
C PRO A 39 6.61 7.20 11.76
N ARG A 40 6.07 7.04 10.55
CA ARG A 40 6.69 6.25 9.47
C ARG A 40 6.76 7.02 8.15
N ASN A 41 7.18 6.36 7.07
CA ASN A 41 7.15 6.90 5.72
C ASN A 41 7.94 8.22 5.59
N SER A 42 7.34 9.23 4.96
CA SER A 42 7.99 10.49 4.59
C SER A 42 8.58 11.26 5.77
N TYR A 43 8.01 11.10 6.97
CA TYR A 43 8.52 11.76 8.17
C TYR A 43 9.92 11.24 8.55
N ILE A 44 10.06 9.91 8.62
CA ILE A 44 11.31 9.23 8.99
C ILE A 44 12.31 9.28 7.83
N LEU A 45 11.85 9.04 6.60
CA LEU A 45 12.70 9.00 5.41
C LEU A 45 13.20 10.38 4.95
N GLY A 46 12.82 11.46 5.62
CA GLY A 46 13.28 12.82 5.29
C GLY A 46 12.69 13.40 4.00
N SER A 47 11.67 12.76 3.43
CA SER A 47 10.95 13.27 2.25
C SER A 47 9.75 14.14 2.56
N LEU A 48 9.44 14.36 3.84
CA LEU A 48 8.30 15.15 4.32
C LEU A 48 8.27 16.58 3.76
N ILE A 49 7.14 16.91 3.15
CA ILE A 49 6.82 18.24 2.65
C ILE A 49 5.63 18.77 3.42
N CYS A 50 5.79 19.93 4.06
CA CYS A 50 4.72 20.56 4.82
C CYS A 50 3.45 20.73 3.96
N THR A 51 2.27 20.39 4.50
CA THR A 51 0.94 20.45 3.86
C THR A 51 0.68 19.50 2.67
N LEU A 52 1.70 18.78 2.19
CA LEU A 52 1.53 17.76 1.13
C LEU A 52 1.70 16.32 1.60
N SER A 53 2.33 16.13 2.76
CA SER A 53 2.56 14.81 3.32
C SER A 53 1.58 14.57 4.44
N ASP A 54 1.13 13.34 4.57
CA ASP A 54 0.41 12.92 5.76
C ASP A 54 1.41 12.44 6.84
N LEU A 55 0.94 12.42 8.08
CA LEU A 55 1.61 11.82 9.22
C LEU A 55 1.09 10.41 9.43
N ASP A 56 1.67 9.45 8.73
CA ASP A 56 1.38 8.04 8.97
C ASP A 56 2.07 7.58 10.25
N LEU A 57 1.34 6.82 11.06
CA LEU A 57 1.77 6.38 12.39
C LEU A 57 1.76 4.86 12.50
N THR A 58 2.73 4.35 13.24
CA THR A 58 2.75 2.96 13.68
C THR A 58 2.37 2.89 15.15
N PHE A 59 1.41 2.04 15.46
CA PHE A 59 0.95 1.69 16.80
C PHE A 59 1.42 0.27 17.08
N PHE A 60 2.24 0.08 18.11
CA PHE A 60 2.85 -1.21 18.41
C PHE A 60 2.56 -1.63 19.84
N ALA A 61 1.85 -2.74 19.99
CA ALA A 61 1.45 -3.27 21.28
C ALA A 61 2.24 -4.53 21.62
N THR A 62 2.82 -4.57 22.82
CA THR A 62 3.46 -5.77 23.37
C THR A 62 2.49 -6.63 24.19
N GLN A 63 1.27 -6.12 24.42
CA GLN A 63 0.19 -6.78 25.15
C GLN A 63 -1.08 -6.72 24.30
N LYS A 64 -2.10 -7.51 24.67
CA LYS A 64 -3.43 -7.40 24.04
C LYS A 64 -4.03 -6.03 24.38
N VAL A 65 -4.48 -5.32 23.36
CA VAL A 65 -5.04 -3.96 23.47
C VAL A 65 -6.23 -3.88 22.52
N GLU A 66 -7.38 -3.50 23.04
CA GLU A 66 -8.57 -3.25 22.23
C GLU A 66 -8.51 -1.83 21.66
N ILE A 67 -7.75 -1.65 20.58
CA ILE A 67 -7.52 -0.30 20.01
C ILE A 67 -8.77 0.25 19.34
N TYR A 68 -9.61 -0.62 18.77
CA TYR A 68 -10.76 -0.23 17.97
C TYR A 68 -11.73 0.69 18.75
N SER A 69 -12.07 0.34 19.99
CA SER A 69 -12.94 1.14 20.86
C SER A 69 -12.35 2.50 21.26
N LYS A 70 -11.05 2.74 21.01
CA LYS A 70 -10.35 3.99 21.31
C LYS A 70 -10.03 4.83 20.07
N LEU A 71 -10.29 4.33 18.85
CA LEU A 71 -9.98 5.04 17.60
C LEU A 71 -10.72 6.37 17.43
N TRP A 72 -11.85 6.56 18.12
CA TRP A 72 -12.56 7.84 18.13
C TRP A 72 -11.66 8.99 18.60
N ARG A 73 -10.71 8.74 19.51
CA ARG A 73 -9.75 9.74 19.98
C ARG A 73 -8.88 10.27 18.83
N TYR A 74 -8.41 9.36 17.97
CA TYR A 74 -7.64 9.72 16.77
C TYR A 74 -8.50 10.42 15.72
N ARG A 75 -9.73 9.94 15.50
CA ARG A 75 -10.67 10.57 14.57
C ARG A 75 -10.99 12.02 14.97
N LEU A 76 -11.20 12.27 16.27
CA LEU A 76 -11.41 13.62 16.80
C LEU A 76 -10.18 14.50 16.56
N LEU A 77 -8.97 13.98 16.83
CA LEU A 77 -7.74 14.75 16.59
C LEU A 77 -7.55 15.08 15.10
N LYS A 78 -7.89 14.15 14.20
CA LYS A 78 -7.82 14.36 12.75
C LYS A 78 -8.75 15.47 12.24
N MET A 79 -9.81 15.80 12.96
CA MET A 79 -10.65 16.97 12.64
C MET A 79 -9.89 18.30 12.81
N PHE A 80 -8.97 18.38 13.77
CA PHE A 80 -8.15 19.56 14.02
C PHE A 80 -6.79 19.51 13.31
N MET A 81 -6.29 18.30 13.05
CA MET A 81 -5.01 18.02 12.42
C MET A 81 -5.25 17.14 11.18
N PRO A 82 -5.74 17.70 10.07
CA PRO A 82 -6.12 16.92 8.89
C PRO A 82 -4.94 16.21 8.20
N PHE A 83 -3.70 16.61 8.52
CA PHE A 83 -2.50 15.92 8.06
C PHE A 83 -2.24 14.59 8.79
N LEU A 84 -3.03 14.22 9.82
CA LEU A 84 -2.92 12.91 10.45
C LEU A 84 -3.34 11.81 9.46
N GLY A 85 -2.38 10.98 9.09
CA GLY A 85 -2.51 9.97 8.05
C GLY A 85 -3.10 8.66 8.53
N GLU A 86 -2.59 7.57 7.98
CA GLU A 86 -3.01 6.20 8.32
C GLU A 86 -2.36 5.73 9.63
N ILE A 87 -3.06 4.83 10.33
CA ILE A 87 -2.51 4.10 11.47
C ILE A 87 -2.25 2.67 11.02
N ASN A 88 -1.01 2.19 11.16
CA ASN A 88 -0.70 0.78 11.07
C ASN A 88 -0.56 0.22 12.48
N PHE A 89 -1.38 -0.78 12.82
CA PHE A 89 -1.40 -1.37 14.14
C PHE A 89 -0.75 -2.76 14.13
N TYR A 90 0.16 -3.01 15.05
CA TYR A 90 0.86 -4.28 15.18
C TYR A 90 0.83 -4.79 16.62
N HIS A 91 0.45 -6.05 16.78
CA HIS A 91 0.79 -6.82 17.96
C HIS A 91 2.11 -7.55 17.73
N CYS A 92 3.03 -7.48 18.69
CA CYS A 92 4.38 -8.04 18.58
C CYS A 92 4.38 -9.54 18.21
N ASP A 93 3.47 -10.33 18.78
CA ASP A 93 3.35 -11.77 18.56
C ASP A 93 2.75 -12.12 17.18
N LYS A 94 1.83 -11.28 16.67
CA LYS A 94 1.21 -11.46 15.35
C LYS A 94 2.14 -11.01 14.22
N VAL A 95 2.78 -9.85 14.37
CA VAL A 95 3.60 -9.26 13.29
C VAL A 95 4.79 -10.13 12.94
N SER A 96 5.49 -10.71 13.93
CA SER A 96 6.64 -11.59 13.67
C SER A 96 6.26 -12.83 12.85
N LYS A 97 5.03 -13.34 12.98
CA LYS A 97 4.53 -14.47 12.20
C LYS A 97 4.14 -14.09 10.77
N PHE A 98 3.68 -12.84 10.58
CA PHE A 98 3.19 -12.36 9.29
C PHE A 98 4.30 -11.71 8.43
N LEU A 99 5.36 -11.23 9.07
CA LEU A 99 6.47 -10.51 8.44
C LEU A 99 7.13 -11.25 7.25
N PRO A 100 7.30 -12.59 7.25
CA PRO A 100 7.88 -13.30 6.10
C PRO A 100 7.06 -13.15 4.80
N TYR A 101 5.78 -12.84 4.91
CA TYR A 101 4.89 -12.68 3.76
C TYR A 101 4.81 -11.23 3.26
N ALA A 102 5.38 -10.29 4.02
CA ALA A 102 5.37 -8.89 3.67
C ALA A 102 6.27 -8.61 2.47
N ASN A 103 5.95 -7.53 1.76
CA ASN A 103 6.84 -6.89 0.81
C ASN A 103 7.91 -6.11 1.61
N SER A 104 9.19 -6.50 1.54
CA SER A 104 10.25 -5.87 2.33
C SER A 104 10.47 -4.41 2.00
N LEU A 105 10.22 -3.97 0.77
CA LEU A 105 10.29 -2.54 0.42
C LEU A 105 9.22 -1.71 1.14
N GLU A 106 8.00 -2.23 1.30
CA GLU A 106 6.92 -1.60 2.07
C GLU A 106 7.23 -1.59 3.56
N VAL A 107 7.65 -2.73 4.13
CA VAL A 107 8.09 -2.82 5.54
C VAL A 107 9.22 -1.83 5.81
N GLY A 108 10.18 -1.73 4.89
CA GLY A 108 11.30 -0.81 5.00
C GLY A 108 10.95 0.67 4.83
N ARG A 109 9.67 1.04 4.81
CA ARG A 109 9.22 2.42 5.05
C ARG A 109 9.00 2.73 6.54
N ASP A 110 9.14 1.71 7.40
CA ASP A 110 9.14 1.84 8.86
C ASP A 110 10.44 1.25 9.46
N PRO A 111 11.55 2.01 9.43
CA PRO A 111 12.83 1.54 9.98
C PRO A 111 12.78 1.20 11.47
N ILE A 112 11.94 1.88 12.25
CA ILE A 112 11.80 1.63 13.70
C ILE A 112 11.13 0.26 13.93
N LEU A 113 10.16 -0.12 13.10
CA LEU A 113 9.58 -1.47 13.14
C LEU A 113 10.62 -2.53 12.80
N MET A 114 11.42 -2.32 11.75
CA MET A 114 12.50 -3.24 11.37
C MET A 114 13.50 -3.47 12.50
N GLU A 115 13.96 -2.38 13.12
CA GLU A 115 14.89 -2.44 14.26
C GLU A 115 14.27 -3.22 15.42
N ARG A 116 13.01 -2.95 15.76
CA ARG A 116 12.30 -3.61 16.86
C ARG A 116 12.09 -5.10 16.65
N LEU A 117 11.88 -5.51 15.41
CA LEU A 117 11.65 -6.92 15.06
C LEU A 117 12.96 -7.65 14.71
N ASN A 118 14.11 -6.96 14.79
CA ASN A 118 15.40 -7.45 14.30
C ASN A 118 15.28 -8.05 12.89
N TYR A 119 14.51 -7.38 12.03
CA TYR A 119 14.22 -7.85 10.70
C TYR A 119 15.20 -7.25 9.70
N SER A 120 16.11 -8.08 9.21
CA SER A 120 16.88 -7.80 8.01
C SER A 120 16.06 -8.22 6.79
N SER A 121 15.76 -7.29 5.89
CA SER A 121 15.12 -7.63 4.62
C SER A 121 15.99 -8.65 3.86
N THR A 122 15.35 -9.65 3.28
CA THR A 122 15.96 -10.45 2.23
C THR A 122 16.25 -9.59 1.00
N GLN A 123 17.08 -10.08 0.08
CA GLN A 123 17.31 -9.37 -1.18
C GLN A 123 15.98 -9.20 -1.93
N ASP A 124 15.55 -7.95 -2.15
CA ASP A 124 14.27 -7.65 -2.79
C ASP A 124 14.25 -8.20 -4.24
N SER A 125 13.20 -8.94 -4.58
CA SER A 125 13.03 -9.45 -5.95
C SER A 125 12.73 -8.34 -6.95
N SER A 126 12.99 -8.57 -8.23
CA SER A 126 12.60 -7.63 -9.31
C SER A 126 11.09 -7.36 -9.32
N TYR A 127 10.27 -8.38 -9.07
CA TYR A 127 8.81 -8.26 -8.99
C TYR A 127 8.37 -7.43 -7.78
N GLU A 128 9.02 -7.62 -6.63
CA GLU A 128 8.75 -6.85 -5.43
C GLU A 128 9.02 -5.35 -5.66
N LYS A 129 10.15 -5.04 -6.31
CA LYS A 129 10.52 -3.68 -6.74
C LYS A 129 9.49 -3.06 -7.69
N ILE A 130 8.99 -3.85 -8.65
CA ILE A 130 7.96 -3.43 -9.60
C ILE A 130 6.64 -3.11 -8.88
N VAL A 131 6.18 -4.00 -7.99
CA VAL A 131 4.94 -3.80 -7.22
C VAL A 131 5.06 -2.57 -6.34
N PHE A 132 6.16 -2.43 -5.60
CA PHE A 132 6.42 -1.23 -4.78
C PHE A 132 6.38 0.04 -5.64
N PHE A 133 7.10 0.07 -6.76
CA PHE A 133 7.12 1.23 -7.64
C PHE A 133 5.72 1.56 -8.19
N LEU A 134 4.98 0.55 -8.64
CA LEU A 134 3.63 0.71 -9.19
C LEU A 134 2.70 1.34 -8.14
N LYS A 135 2.73 0.87 -6.90
CA LYS A 135 1.89 1.38 -5.79
C LYS A 135 2.27 2.80 -5.40
N VAL A 136 3.55 3.10 -5.32
CA VAL A 136 4.04 4.45 -5.04
C VAL A 136 3.68 5.41 -6.19
N LEU A 137 3.79 4.97 -7.44
CA LEU A 137 3.44 5.76 -8.62
C LEU A 137 1.95 6.10 -8.65
N GLU A 138 1.12 5.09 -8.39
CA GLU A 138 -0.33 5.23 -8.32
C GLU A 138 -0.75 6.23 -7.24
N SER A 139 -0.25 6.06 -6.02
CA SER A 139 -0.56 6.97 -4.90
C SER A 139 -0.12 8.42 -5.18
N ASP A 140 0.96 8.62 -5.94
CA ASP A 140 1.53 9.94 -6.20
C ASP A 140 1.13 10.57 -7.54
N ARG A 141 0.33 9.88 -8.34
CA ARG A 141 -0.01 10.29 -9.72
C ARG A 141 -0.54 11.72 -9.82
N ARG A 142 -1.39 12.15 -8.86
CA ARG A 142 -1.99 13.50 -8.85
C ARG A 142 -0.92 14.56 -8.63
N ASN A 143 0.00 14.32 -7.71
CA ASN A 143 1.07 15.25 -7.40
C ASN A 143 2.08 15.32 -8.56
N LEU A 144 2.39 14.19 -9.19
CA LEU A 144 3.25 14.15 -10.37
C LEU A 144 2.67 14.91 -11.57
N LYS A 145 1.33 14.91 -11.74
CA LYS A 145 0.66 15.72 -12.77
C LYS A 145 0.66 17.21 -12.44
N LYS A 146 0.43 17.59 -11.18
CA LYS A 146 0.20 19.00 -10.78
C LYS A 146 1.47 19.74 -10.36
N ILE A 147 2.37 19.06 -9.65
CA ILE A 147 3.46 19.64 -8.87
C ILE A 147 4.73 18.75 -8.87
N PRO A 148 5.22 18.27 -10.03
CA PRO A 148 6.31 17.29 -10.10
C PRO A 148 7.61 17.76 -9.45
N ALA A 149 7.98 19.04 -9.58
CA ALA A 149 9.21 19.59 -9.00
C ALA A 149 9.29 19.36 -7.47
N TYR A 150 8.15 19.42 -6.78
CA TYR A 150 8.11 19.19 -5.35
C TYR A 150 8.16 17.71 -4.97
N ARG A 151 8.06 16.78 -5.93
CA ARG A 151 8.12 15.34 -5.69
C ARG A 151 9.51 14.74 -5.95
N GLU A 152 10.45 15.53 -6.45
CA GLU A 152 11.82 15.09 -6.78
C GLU A 152 12.52 14.39 -5.62
N ARG A 153 12.49 14.99 -4.42
CA ARG A 153 13.13 14.38 -3.24
C ARG A 153 12.51 13.02 -2.87
N LYS A 154 11.18 12.88 -2.94
CA LYS A 154 10.50 11.61 -2.67
C LYS A 154 10.92 10.56 -3.70
N TRP A 155 10.87 10.89 -4.99
CA TRP A 155 11.19 9.96 -6.06
C TRP A 155 12.66 9.60 -6.13
N LYS A 156 13.56 10.54 -5.83
CA LYS A 156 14.99 10.27 -5.70
C LYS A 156 15.26 9.17 -4.68
N LEU A 157 14.71 9.30 -3.47
CA LEU A 157 14.88 8.29 -2.41
C LEU A 157 14.28 6.92 -2.80
N HIS A 158 13.10 6.91 -3.43
CA HIS A 158 12.50 5.64 -3.87
C HIS A 158 13.32 4.98 -4.97
N LEU A 159 13.78 5.73 -5.97
CA LEU A 159 14.60 5.20 -7.06
C LEU A 159 15.97 4.74 -6.57
N GLU A 160 16.61 5.48 -5.66
CA GLU A 160 17.84 5.05 -4.98
C GLU A 160 17.64 3.73 -4.23
N LYS A 161 16.55 3.59 -3.47
CA LYS A 161 16.20 2.33 -2.76
C LYS A 161 16.01 1.16 -3.73
N LEU A 162 15.45 1.41 -4.92
CA LEU A 162 15.24 0.39 -5.94
C LEU A 162 16.52 0.06 -6.72
N GLY A 163 17.55 0.91 -6.64
CA GLY A 163 18.75 0.85 -7.48
C GLY A 163 18.47 1.30 -8.92
N TRP A 164 17.53 2.23 -9.12
CA TRP A 164 17.12 2.74 -10.43
C TRP A 164 17.55 4.20 -10.61
N GLU A 165 17.85 4.58 -11.84
CA GLU A 165 18.30 5.94 -12.15
C GLU A 165 17.14 6.93 -12.17
N MET A 166 17.38 8.13 -11.60
CA MET A 166 16.44 9.24 -11.65
C MET A 166 16.35 9.79 -13.09
N PRO A 167 15.14 9.92 -13.67
CA PRO A 167 15.00 10.56 -14.98
C PRO A 167 15.43 12.03 -14.92
N LYS A 168 16.01 12.53 -16.03
CA LYS A 168 16.46 13.93 -16.15
C LYS A 168 15.38 14.96 -15.83
N LYS A 169 14.13 14.63 -16.16
CA LYS A 169 12.95 15.45 -15.85
C LYS A 169 11.90 14.56 -15.20
N LEU A 170 11.50 14.89 -13.98
CA LEU A 170 10.47 14.14 -13.27
C LEU A 170 9.08 14.46 -13.85
N SER A 171 8.35 13.44 -14.24
CA SER A 171 6.93 13.51 -14.62
C SER A 171 6.26 12.15 -14.45
N LEU A 172 4.93 12.13 -14.46
CA LEU A 172 4.18 10.86 -14.49
C LEU A 172 4.57 10.01 -15.71
N ASP A 173 4.72 10.63 -16.89
CA ASP A 173 5.04 9.91 -18.13
C ASP A 173 6.45 9.31 -18.12
N THR A 174 7.44 10.02 -17.57
CA THR A 174 8.82 9.52 -17.49
C THR A 174 8.93 8.36 -16.49
N LEU A 175 8.23 8.44 -15.35
CA LEU A 175 8.14 7.33 -14.40
C LEU A 175 7.35 6.14 -14.94
N THR A 176 6.27 6.39 -15.69
CA THR A 176 5.51 5.33 -16.38
C THR A 176 6.34 4.65 -17.46
N SER A 177 7.16 5.41 -18.18
CA SER A 177 8.11 4.87 -19.16
C SER A 177 9.20 4.04 -18.51
N LEU A 178 9.71 4.49 -17.36
CA LEU A 178 10.67 3.72 -16.55
C LEU A 178 10.06 2.41 -16.05
N LEU A 179 8.84 2.43 -15.50
CA LEU A 179 8.13 1.22 -15.10
C LEU A 179 7.94 0.26 -16.26
N ASN A 180 7.54 0.75 -17.43
CA ASN A 180 7.40 -0.07 -18.63
C ASN A 180 8.71 -0.74 -19.02
N LYS A 181 9.84 -0.03 -18.96
CA LYS A 181 11.16 -0.63 -19.18
C LYS A 181 11.43 -1.76 -18.18
N LYS A 182 11.13 -1.55 -16.90
CA LYS A 182 11.30 -2.55 -15.83
C LYS A 182 10.38 -3.76 -15.97
N LEU A 183 9.17 -3.57 -16.47
CA LEU A 183 8.26 -4.67 -16.82
C LEU A 183 8.81 -5.47 -18.02
N GLN A 184 9.29 -4.81 -19.07
CA GLN A 184 9.88 -5.47 -20.23
C GLN A 184 11.13 -6.29 -19.88
N GLU A 185 11.97 -5.79 -18.97
CA GLU A 185 13.12 -6.52 -18.41
C GLU A 185 12.69 -7.84 -17.72
N GLN A 186 11.42 -8.00 -17.35
CA GLN A 186 10.83 -9.22 -16.75
C GLN A 186 9.89 -9.97 -17.72
N ASN A 187 9.91 -9.66 -19.02
CA ASN A 187 8.99 -10.21 -20.03
C ASN A 187 7.50 -9.91 -19.77
N LEU A 188 7.20 -8.77 -19.15
CA LEU A 188 5.83 -8.31 -18.89
C LEU A 188 5.44 -7.18 -19.84
N LEU A 189 4.20 -7.22 -20.32
CA LEU A 189 3.63 -6.20 -21.20
C LEU A 189 2.75 -5.24 -20.39
N GLY A 190 3.26 -4.04 -20.09
CA GLY A 190 2.50 -3.02 -19.32
C GLY A 190 2.07 -1.80 -20.12
N LYS A 191 2.62 -1.59 -21.32
CA LYS A 191 2.61 -0.27 -21.98
C LYS A 191 1.21 0.25 -22.27
N VAL A 192 0.35 -0.59 -22.84
CA VAL A 192 -1.01 -0.19 -23.24
C VAL A 192 -1.85 0.07 -21.99
N PHE A 193 -1.90 -0.91 -21.07
CA PHE A 193 -2.65 -0.78 -19.83
C PHE A 193 -2.23 0.42 -18.98
N LEU A 194 -0.93 0.60 -18.71
CA LEU A 194 -0.45 1.70 -17.87
C LEU A 194 -0.74 3.06 -18.50
N LYS A 195 -0.64 3.18 -19.84
CA LYS A 195 -1.05 4.40 -20.54
C LYS A 195 -2.53 4.66 -20.34
N THR A 196 -3.38 3.65 -20.54
CA THR A 196 -4.83 3.76 -20.32
C THR A 196 -5.14 4.18 -18.88
N PHE A 197 -4.62 3.44 -17.89
CA PHE A 197 -4.85 3.67 -16.46
C PHE A 197 -4.40 5.08 -16.01
N PHE A 198 -3.20 5.51 -16.39
CA PHE A 198 -2.67 6.82 -15.98
C PHE A 198 -3.19 7.99 -16.82
N SER A 199 -3.77 7.75 -18.00
CA SER A 199 -4.44 8.79 -18.80
C SER A 199 -5.75 9.25 -18.18
N LEU A 200 -6.43 8.37 -17.42
CA LEU A 200 -7.71 8.69 -16.83
C LEU A 200 -7.63 9.94 -15.92
N PRO A 201 -8.69 10.77 -15.90
CA PRO A 201 -8.71 11.97 -15.09
C PRO A 201 -8.41 11.66 -13.64
N SER A 202 -7.39 12.33 -13.08
CA SER A 202 -7.15 12.28 -11.64
C SER A 202 -8.15 13.20 -10.93
N LYS A 203 -9.42 12.76 -10.84
CA LYS A 203 -10.34 13.27 -9.81
C LYS A 203 -9.79 12.90 -8.42
N GLU A 204 -10.41 13.42 -7.36
CA GLU A 204 -9.99 13.08 -5.99
C GLU A 204 -10.01 11.57 -5.71
N LYS A 205 -10.90 10.83 -6.39
CA LYS A 205 -10.96 9.37 -6.39
C LYS A 205 -10.98 8.84 -7.82
N ILE A 206 -10.31 7.72 -8.07
CA ILE A 206 -10.43 6.97 -9.33
C ILE A 206 -11.82 6.36 -9.37
N ASP A 207 -12.49 6.50 -10.51
CA ASP A 207 -13.68 5.72 -10.80
C ASP A 207 -13.23 4.35 -11.33
N LEU A 208 -13.22 3.35 -10.43
CA LEU A 208 -12.71 2.00 -10.73
C LEU A 208 -13.62 1.25 -11.72
N ASN A 209 -14.92 1.56 -11.75
CA ASN A 209 -15.85 0.95 -12.70
C ASN A 209 -15.60 1.49 -14.11
N ARG A 210 -15.35 2.80 -14.23
CA ARG A 210 -14.92 3.38 -15.52
C ARG A 210 -13.58 2.82 -16.01
N VAL A 211 -12.62 2.56 -15.10
CA VAL A 211 -11.36 1.88 -15.45
C VAL A 211 -11.66 0.50 -16.02
N TYR A 212 -12.53 -0.25 -15.34
CA TYR A 212 -12.95 -1.59 -15.73
C TYR A 212 -13.58 -1.60 -17.12
N GLU A 213 -14.60 -0.77 -17.36
CA GLU A 213 -15.28 -0.65 -18.66
C GLU A 213 -14.30 -0.35 -19.79
N GLU A 214 -13.37 0.57 -19.56
CA GLU A 214 -12.36 0.97 -20.52
C GLU A 214 -11.34 -0.14 -20.80
N CYS A 215 -11.00 -0.95 -19.79
CA CYS A 215 -10.16 -2.13 -19.95
C CYS A 215 -10.91 -3.24 -20.69
N SER A 216 -12.19 -3.48 -20.37
CA SER A 216 -13.05 -4.45 -21.04
C SER A 216 -13.16 -4.13 -22.53
N ARG A 217 -13.43 -2.87 -22.87
CA ARG A 217 -13.54 -2.39 -24.27
C ARG A 217 -12.25 -2.58 -25.07
N GLN A 218 -11.09 -2.57 -24.41
CA GLN A 218 -9.77 -2.70 -25.04
C GLN A 218 -9.18 -4.11 -24.95
N GLY A 219 -9.86 -5.07 -24.33
CA GLY A 219 -9.31 -6.41 -24.08
C GLY A 219 -8.16 -6.43 -23.07
N LEU A 220 -8.15 -5.50 -22.11
CA LEU A 220 -7.09 -5.30 -21.11
C LEU A 220 -7.48 -5.79 -19.70
N ILE A 221 -8.52 -6.62 -19.57
CA ILE A 221 -8.96 -7.12 -18.26
C ILE A 221 -7.86 -7.96 -17.59
N LYS A 222 -7.17 -8.82 -18.34
CA LYS A 222 -6.03 -9.58 -17.82
C LYS A 222 -4.96 -8.66 -17.22
N ASP A 223 -4.59 -7.59 -17.94
CA ASP A 223 -3.65 -6.58 -17.42
C ASP A 223 -4.18 -5.89 -16.17
N TYR A 224 -5.47 -5.57 -16.11
CA TYR A 224 -6.06 -4.94 -14.94
C TYR A 224 -5.95 -5.85 -13.70
N ILE A 225 -6.20 -7.15 -13.87
CA ILE A 225 -5.99 -8.15 -12.82
C ILE A 225 -4.52 -8.21 -12.40
N LEU A 226 -3.59 -8.23 -13.35
CA LEU A 226 -2.15 -8.36 -13.07
C LEU A 226 -1.57 -7.16 -12.33
N TYR A 227 -1.98 -5.94 -12.68
CA TYR A 227 -1.39 -4.72 -12.14
C TYR A 227 -2.15 -4.14 -10.94
N TYR A 228 -3.47 -4.35 -10.86
CA TYR A 228 -4.31 -3.85 -9.78
C TYR A 228 -5.42 -4.85 -9.40
N PRO A 229 -5.07 -6.06 -8.95
CA PRO A 229 -6.05 -7.13 -8.72
C PRO A 229 -7.16 -6.70 -7.76
N PHE A 230 -6.85 -6.05 -6.64
CA PHE A 230 -7.83 -5.60 -5.66
C PHE A 230 -8.80 -4.53 -6.18
N TYR A 231 -8.39 -3.71 -7.16
CA TYR A 231 -9.34 -2.79 -7.81
C TYR A 231 -10.25 -3.53 -8.77
N TRP A 232 -9.68 -4.48 -9.52
CA TRP A 232 -10.45 -5.35 -10.38
C TRP A 232 -11.47 -6.19 -9.59
N ILE A 233 -11.12 -6.73 -8.40
CA ILE A 233 -12.06 -7.49 -7.56
C ILE A 233 -13.33 -6.66 -7.30
N GLY A 234 -13.18 -5.41 -6.84
CA GLY A 234 -14.32 -4.53 -6.58
C GLY A 234 -15.15 -4.23 -7.83
N SER A 235 -14.50 -3.87 -8.94
CA SER A 235 -15.20 -3.52 -10.17
C SER A 235 -15.87 -4.74 -10.82
N SER A 236 -15.24 -5.90 -10.80
CA SER A 236 -15.78 -7.12 -11.44
C SER A 236 -17.04 -7.64 -10.73
N PHE A 237 -17.16 -7.47 -9.41
CA PHE A 237 -18.42 -7.72 -8.72
C PHE A 237 -19.52 -6.73 -9.13
N TYR A 238 -19.18 -5.45 -9.32
CA TYR A 238 -20.15 -4.47 -9.81
C TYR A 238 -20.67 -4.80 -11.22
N HIS A 239 -19.85 -5.46 -12.04
CA HIS A 239 -20.17 -5.85 -13.41
C HIS A 239 -20.56 -7.33 -13.58
N ASP A 240 -20.79 -8.07 -12.48
CA ASP A 240 -21.12 -9.50 -12.48
C ASP A 240 -20.14 -10.36 -13.33
N SER A 241 -18.87 -9.97 -13.40
CA SER A 241 -17.86 -10.54 -14.29
C SER A 241 -16.77 -11.34 -13.59
N PHE A 242 -16.75 -11.36 -12.25
CA PHE A 242 -15.65 -11.91 -11.45
C PHE A 242 -15.22 -13.31 -11.89
N ASP A 243 -16.18 -14.23 -12.07
CA ASP A 243 -15.89 -15.62 -12.45
C ASP A 243 -15.39 -15.74 -13.89
N HIS A 244 -15.95 -14.95 -14.81
CA HIS A 244 -15.53 -14.92 -16.20
C HIS A 244 -14.10 -14.41 -16.33
N ASP A 245 -13.80 -13.31 -15.66
CA ASP A 245 -12.50 -12.65 -15.68
C ASP A 245 -11.39 -13.53 -15.08
N LEU A 246 -11.69 -14.33 -14.04
CA LEU A 246 -10.75 -15.28 -13.46
C LEU A 246 -10.27 -16.34 -14.47
N GLU A 247 -11.06 -16.66 -15.49
CA GLU A 247 -10.68 -17.63 -16.52
C GLU A 247 -9.55 -17.11 -17.42
N LEU A 248 -9.36 -15.79 -17.49
CA LEU A 248 -8.25 -15.15 -18.21
C LEU A 248 -6.87 -15.44 -17.57
N LEU A 249 -6.86 -16.00 -16.36
CA LEU A 249 -5.66 -16.34 -15.60
C LEU A 249 -5.25 -17.81 -15.75
N LYS A 250 -5.95 -18.59 -16.58
CA LYS A 250 -5.58 -20.00 -16.82
C LYS A 250 -4.19 -20.13 -17.42
N ASP A 251 -3.80 -19.21 -18.29
CA ASP A 251 -2.54 -19.27 -19.04
C ASP A 251 -1.59 -18.13 -18.64
N LEU A 252 -1.37 -17.97 -17.32
CA LEU A 252 -0.34 -17.05 -16.84
C LEU A 252 1.06 -17.60 -17.16
N SER A 253 1.88 -16.77 -17.78
CA SER A 253 3.32 -16.98 -17.82
C SER A 253 3.92 -16.95 -16.41
N GLU A 254 5.13 -17.51 -16.26
CA GLU A 254 5.81 -17.50 -14.96
C GLU A 254 6.00 -16.07 -14.41
N SER A 255 6.38 -15.12 -15.28
CA SER A 255 6.55 -13.72 -14.89
C SER A 255 5.25 -13.08 -14.42
N GLU A 256 4.13 -13.35 -15.09
CA GLU A 256 2.82 -12.82 -14.71
C GLU A 256 2.36 -13.40 -13.36
N ALA A 257 2.54 -14.72 -13.16
CA ALA A 257 2.24 -15.40 -11.91
C ALA A 257 3.08 -14.85 -10.74
N ARG A 258 4.37 -14.59 -10.95
CA ARG A 258 5.26 -13.96 -9.95
C ARG A 258 4.84 -12.54 -9.61
N LEU A 259 4.51 -11.73 -10.61
CA LEU A 259 4.00 -10.37 -10.38
C LEU A 259 2.70 -10.40 -9.57
N LEU A 260 1.76 -11.26 -9.95
CA LEU A 260 0.47 -11.38 -9.27
C LEU A 260 0.64 -11.83 -7.81
N ALA A 261 1.52 -12.80 -7.55
CA ALA A 261 1.84 -13.23 -6.19
C ALA A 261 2.39 -12.07 -5.33
N GLU A 262 3.28 -11.24 -5.88
CA GLU A 262 3.80 -10.06 -5.17
C GLU A 262 2.74 -8.98 -4.93
N GLN A 263 1.76 -8.81 -5.85
CA GLN A 263 0.61 -7.94 -5.62
C GLN A 263 -0.28 -8.45 -4.48
N VAL A 264 -0.49 -9.77 -4.42
CA VAL A 264 -1.24 -10.40 -3.33
C VAL A 264 -0.50 -10.21 -2.01
N ARG A 265 0.82 -10.42 -1.95
CA ARG A 265 1.63 -10.16 -0.76
C ARG A 265 1.53 -8.72 -0.27
N TRP A 266 1.61 -7.75 -1.20
CA TRP A 266 1.43 -6.33 -0.89
C TRP A 266 0.07 -6.07 -0.24
N GLU A 267 -1.01 -6.57 -0.85
CA GLU A 267 -2.37 -6.38 -0.36
C GLU A 267 -2.56 -7.01 1.02
N LEU A 268 -2.13 -8.27 1.19
CA LEU A 268 -2.27 -8.99 2.46
C LEU A 268 -1.50 -8.30 3.59
N TRP A 269 -0.32 -7.75 3.32
CA TRP A 269 0.38 -6.91 4.29
C TRP A 269 -0.43 -5.67 4.66
N GLY A 270 -0.96 -4.95 3.67
CA GLY A 270 -1.84 -3.80 3.88
C GLY A 270 -3.03 -4.13 4.80
N LEU A 271 -3.77 -5.19 4.46
CA LEU A 271 -4.91 -5.68 5.23
C LEU A 271 -4.53 -6.09 6.65
N PHE A 272 -3.40 -6.79 6.82
CA PHE A 272 -2.88 -7.17 8.12
C PHE A 272 -2.63 -5.95 9.01
N THR A 273 -1.98 -4.91 8.48
CA THR A 273 -1.66 -3.71 9.26
C THR A 273 -2.87 -2.87 9.64
N GLN A 274 -3.97 -3.01 8.88
CA GLN A 274 -5.25 -2.36 9.12
C GLN A 274 -6.21 -3.25 9.92
N LEU A 275 -5.83 -4.48 10.25
CA LEU A 275 -6.73 -5.47 10.85
C LEU A 275 -7.43 -4.92 12.08
N GLU A 276 -6.70 -4.37 13.05
CA GLU A 276 -7.29 -3.93 14.32
C GLU A 276 -8.08 -2.61 14.21
N VAL A 277 -7.95 -1.88 13.08
CA VAL A 277 -8.60 -0.58 12.87
C VAL A 277 -9.78 -0.62 11.92
N THR A 278 -9.92 -1.68 11.13
CA THR A 278 -11.06 -1.91 10.23
C THR A 278 -12.28 -2.42 11.02
N PRO A 279 -13.44 -1.71 10.97
CA PRO A 279 -14.64 -2.14 11.69
C PRO A 279 -15.30 -3.39 11.08
N ASP A 280 -15.34 -3.44 9.75
CA ASP A 280 -16.10 -4.44 9.01
C ASP A 280 -15.24 -5.66 8.70
N LYS A 281 -15.21 -6.60 9.65
CA LYS A 281 -14.49 -7.87 9.48
C LYS A 281 -15.15 -8.80 8.48
N ALA A 282 -16.48 -8.69 8.27
CA ALA A 282 -17.19 -9.56 7.34
C ALA A 282 -16.78 -9.25 5.89
N THR A 283 -16.74 -7.95 5.54
CA THR A 283 -16.21 -7.52 4.24
C THR A 283 -14.74 -7.92 4.07
N LEU A 284 -13.93 -7.85 5.12
CA LEU A 284 -12.55 -8.32 5.08
C LEU A 284 -12.45 -9.83 4.79
N LEU A 285 -13.24 -10.68 5.46
CA LEU A 285 -13.27 -12.12 5.20
C LEU A 285 -13.70 -12.43 3.76
N MET A 286 -14.72 -11.72 3.26
CA MET A 286 -15.17 -11.87 1.88
C MET A 286 -14.07 -11.51 0.88
N HIS A 287 -13.36 -10.40 1.12
CA HIS A 287 -12.22 -9.99 0.30
C HIS A 287 -11.10 -11.03 0.31
N LEU A 288 -10.77 -11.61 1.47
CA LEU A 288 -9.77 -12.67 1.58
C LEU A 288 -10.17 -13.93 0.81
N GLU A 289 -11.44 -14.31 0.83
CA GLU A 289 -11.93 -15.43 0.01
C GLU A 289 -11.80 -15.13 -1.49
N ASN A 290 -12.07 -13.88 -1.91
CA ASN A 290 -11.87 -13.50 -3.31
C ASN A 290 -10.39 -13.52 -3.72
N ILE A 291 -9.49 -13.06 -2.85
CA ILE A 291 -8.03 -13.18 -3.06
C ILE A 291 -7.62 -14.66 -3.13
N LYS A 292 -8.19 -15.53 -2.30
CA LYS A 292 -7.92 -16.97 -2.33
C LYS A 292 -8.34 -17.60 -3.65
N ARG A 293 -9.52 -17.23 -4.19
CA ARG A 293 -10.00 -17.68 -5.50
C ARG A 293 -9.08 -17.21 -6.63
N LEU A 294 -8.57 -15.98 -6.54
CA LEU A 294 -7.55 -15.45 -7.45
C LEU A 294 -6.24 -16.26 -7.37
N VAL A 295 -5.71 -16.48 -6.17
CA VAL A 295 -4.46 -17.24 -5.94
C VAL A 295 -4.58 -18.69 -6.41
N ALA A 296 -5.77 -19.30 -6.33
CA ALA A 296 -6.01 -20.65 -6.84
C ALA A 296 -5.80 -20.78 -8.36
N LYS A 297 -5.77 -19.66 -9.11
CA LYS A 297 -5.44 -19.65 -10.55
C LYS A 297 -3.93 -19.57 -10.83
N ILE A 298 -3.10 -19.31 -9.81
CA ILE A 298 -1.64 -19.29 -9.97
C ILE A 298 -1.13 -20.74 -10.01
N GLN A 299 -0.72 -21.21 -11.20
CA GLN A 299 -0.28 -22.59 -11.40
C GLN A 299 1.09 -22.93 -10.80
N ILE A 300 1.87 -21.92 -10.37
CA ILE A 300 3.17 -22.15 -9.73
C ILE A 300 2.92 -22.61 -8.30
N GLN A 301 3.15 -23.89 -8.04
CA GLN A 301 2.79 -24.56 -6.79
C GLN A 301 3.46 -23.91 -5.56
N GLU A 302 4.71 -23.48 -5.68
CA GLU A 302 5.44 -22.84 -4.58
C GLU A 302 4.83 -21.48 -4.21
N LEU A 303 4.66 -20.59 -5.20
CA LEU A 303 4.11 -19.24 -5.00
C LEU A 303 2.67 -19.26 -4.50
N SER A 304 1.87 -20.18 -5.04
CA SER A 304 0.49 -20.38 -4.58
C SER A 304 0.46 -20.91 -3.15
N LYS A 305 1.32 -21.86 -2.77
CA LYS A 305 1.42 -22.37 -1.39
C LYS A 305 1.80 -21.29 -0.39
N GLU A 306 2.75 -20.41 -0.71
CA GLU A 306 3.12 -19.29 0.17
C GLU A 306 2.00 -18.28 0.33
N SER A 307 1.37 -17.89 -0.79
CA SER A 307 0.24 -16.97 -0.79
C SER A 307 -0.97 -17.54 -0.04
N LEU A 308 -1.26 -18.84 -0.20
CA LEU A 308 -2.35 -19.50 0.53
C LEU A 308 -2.07 -19.57 2.04
N LYS A 309 -0.81 -19.79 2.44
CA LYS A 309 -0.43 -19.76 3.87
C LYS A 309 -0.63 -18.39 4.49
N SER A 310 -0.26 -17.31 3.80
CA SER A 310 -0.44 -15.95 4.30
C SER A 310 -1.92 -15.57 4.39
N ILE A 311 -2.73 -15.97 3.40
CA ILE A 311 -4.19 -15.83 3.45
C ILE A 311 -4.77 -16.58 4.64
N GLN A 312 -4.43 -17.85 4.80
CA GLN A 312 -4.94 -18.68 5.91
C GLN A 312 -4.56 -18.08 7.27
N LEU A 313 -3.33 -17.60 7.41
CA LEU A 313 -2.88 -16.92 8.62
C LEU A 313 -3.72 -15.66 8.89
N LEU A 314 -3.91 -14.80 7.89
CA LEU A 314 -4.71 -13.58 8.06
C LEU A 314 -6.18 -13.91 8.36
N THR A 315 -6.79 -14.86 7.66
CA THR A 315 -8.16 -15.34 7.93
C THR A 315 -8.31 -15.78 9.39
N SER A 316 -7.38 -16.61 9.89
CA SER A 316 -7.42 -17.06 11.29
C SER A 316 -7.31 -15.90 12.30
N LEU A 317 -6.54 -14.86 11.97
CA LEU A 317 -6.44 -13.67 12.80
C LEU A 317 -7.73 -12.85 12.79
N VAL A 318 -8.40 -12.75 11.63
CA VAL A 318 -9.69 -12.04 11.50
C VAL A 318 -10.78 -12.78 12.29
N GLU A 319 -10.88 -14.10 12.15
CA GLU A 319 -11.84 -14.94 12.86
C GLU A 319 -11.64 -14.86 14.38
N SER A 320 -10.40 -14.98 14.86
CA SER A 320 -10.09 -14.82 16.28
C SER A 320 -10.49 -13.43 16.80
N THR A 321 -10.24 -12.37 16.02
CA THR A 321 -10.68 -11.02 16.40
C THR A 321 -12.21 -10.92 16.45
N LEU A 322 -12.95 -11.57 15.56
CA LEU A 322 -14.42 -11.62 15.58
C LEU A 322 -14.98 -12.35 16.81
N GLU A 323 -14.40 -13.48 17.19
CA GLU A 323 -14.80 -14.23 18.38
C GLU A 323 -14.65 -13.39 19.65
N ASN A 324 -13.57 -12.63 19.75
CA ASN A 324 -13.33 -11.72 20.88
C ASN A 324 -14.34 -10.57 20.98
N TYR A 325 -15.06 -10.22 19.90
CA TYR A 325 -16.12 -9.20 19.95
C TYR A 325 -17.51 -9.77 20.27
N ARG A 326 -17.67 -11.09 20.21
CA ARG A 326 -18.94 -11.77 20.53
C ARG A 326 -19.02 -12.21 21.99
N ALA A 327 -17.86 -12.43 22.63
CA ALA A 327 -17.72 -12.69 24.07
C ALA A 327 -17.73 -11.38 24.85
#